data_AF-A0A1H7X0E6-F1
#
_entry.id   AF-A0A1H7X0E6-F1
#
_cell.length_a   1.000
_cell.length_b   1.000
_cell.length_c   1.000
_cell.angle_alpha   90.00
_cell.angle_beta   90.00
_cell.angle_gamma   90.00
#
_symmetry.space_group_name_H-M   'P 1'
#
loop_
_entity.id
_entity.type
_entity.pdbx_description
1 polymer ?
#
loop_
_entity_poly.entity_id
_entity_poly.type
_entity_poly.pdbx_seq_one_letter_code
_entity_poly.pdbx_strand_id
1 'polypeptide(L)'
;MAKIFRSFRNVVFLGWLSFALVSTTIAAGLWAIQMATTVVTMTANAAATAVAHRKQLARAVAKTKAKARLRRAIVDVPFAGAGAIFYFEKQDYREWKEQNPGGTREQYACEVAALTAEVVDEVLQDLPEIMRPAPETVLGYVPECNAEIEPQEN
;
A
#
# COMPACT_ATOMS: atom_id res chain seq x y z
N MET A 1 -4.71 -5.56 98.04
CA MET A 1 -3.67 -5.21 97.05
C MET A 1 -3.66 -6.08 95.79
N ALA A 2 -3.85 -7.41 95.87
CA ALA A 2 -3.77 -8.30 94.69
C ALA A 2 -4.77 -8.02 93.54
N LYS A 3 -6.00 -7.57 93.84
CA LYS A 3 -7.01 -7.21 92.82
C LYS A 3 -6.64 -5.96 92.02
N ILE A 4 -6.05 -4.95 92.67
CA ILE A 4 -5.63 -3.68 92.02
C ILE A 4 -4.44 -3.94 91.08
N PHE A 5 -3.46 -4.74 91.52
CA PHE A 5 -2.33 -5.15 90.68
C PHE A 5 -2.77 -5.99 89.47
N ARG A 6 -3.78 -6.85 89.64
CA ARG A 6 -4.35 -7.65 88.55
C ARG A 6 -5.10 -6.80 87.51
N SER A 7 -5.87 -5.80 87.95
CA SER A 7 -6.52 -4.85 87.04
C SER A 7 -5.52 -3.99 86.28
N PHE A 8 -4.46 -3.51 86.96
CA PHE A 8 -3.41 -2.72 86.31
C PHE A 8 -2.71 -3.51 85.20
N ARG A 9 -2.35 -4.78 85.47
CA ARG A 9 -1.74 -5.66 84.47
C ARG A 9 -2.66 -5.91 83.27
N ASN A 10 -3.96 -6.09 83.48
CA ASN A 10 -4.92 -6.28 82.39
C ASN A 10 -5.07 -5.03 81.52
N VAL A 11 -5.08 -3.83 82.10
CA VAL A 11 -5.20 -2.58 81.33
C VAL A 11 -3.97 -2.35 80.46
N VAL A 12 -2.77 -2.59 80.99
CA VAL A 12 -1.52 -2.52 80.22
C VAL A 12 -1.52 -3.55 79.09
N PHE A 13 -1.99 -4.77 79.36
CA PHE A 13 -2.07 -5.82 78.34
C PHE A 13 -3.07 -5.46 77.22
N LEU A 14 -4.25 -4.94 77.58
CA LEU A 14 -5.26 -4.49 76.62
C LEU A 14 -4.76 -3.30 75.77
N GLY A 15 -4.06 -2.35 76.37
CA GLY A 15 -3.45 -1.21 75.66
C GLY A 15 -2.34 -1.64 74.70
N TRP A 16 -1.49 -2.59 75.12
CA TRP A 16 -0.44 -3.13 74.26
C TRP A 16 -1.02 -3.90 73.06
N LEU A 17 -2.06 -4.71 73.32
CA LEU A 17 -2.68 -5.55 72.30
C LEU A 17 -3.44 -4.70 71.27
N SER A 18 -4.14 -3.64 71.70
CA SER A 18 -4.78 -2.70 70.78
C SER A 18 -3.77 -1.95 69.92
N PHE A 19 -2.63 -1.54 70.49
CA PHE A 19 -1.55 -0.89 69.73
C PHE A 19 -0.91 -1.83 68.69
N ALA A 20 -0.66 -3.08 69.05
CA ALA A 20 -0.16 -4.11 68.13
C ALA A 20 -1.15 -4.39 66.98
N LEU A 21 -2.46 -4.41 67.28
CA LEU A 21 -3.48 -4.63 66.27
C LEU A 21 -3.56 -3.48 65.25
N VAL A 22 -3.51 -2.24 65.75
CA VAL A 22 -3.60 -1.04 64.90
C VAL A 22 -2.35 -0.91 64.02
N SER A 23 -1.16 -1.12 64.57
CA SER A 23 0.09 -1.06 63.81
C SER A 23 0.14 -2.10 62.68
N THR A 24 -0.32 -3.33 62.95
CA THR A 24 -0.38 -4.40 61.94
C THR A 24 -1.37 -4.07 60.82
N THR A 25 -2.52 -3.49 61.16
CA THR A 25 -3.55 -3.11 60.18
C THR A 25 -3.08 -2.01 59.24
N ILE A 26 -2.37 -1.01 59.77
CA ILE A 26 -1.80 0.09 58.96
C ILE A 26 -0.74 -0.45 58.00
N ALA A 27 0.16 -1.32 58.48
CA ALA A 27 1.19 -1.93 57.65
C ALA A 27 0.60 -2.79 56.51
N ALA A 28 -0.42 -3.59 56.81
CA ALA A 28 -1.12 -4.38 55.81
C ALA A 28 -1.86 -3.50 54.78
N GLY A 29 -2.45 -2.39 55.22
CA GLY A 29 -3.11 -1.42 54.34
C GLY A 29 -2.16 -0.78 53.33
N LEU A 30 -0.97 -0.39 53.77
CA LEU A 30 0.06 0.19 52.88
C LEU A 30 0.55 -0.83 51.84
N TRP A 31 0.78 -2.08 52.26
CA TRP A 31 1.16 -3.17 51.36
C TRP A 31 0.08 -3.49 50.32
N ALA A 32 -1.20 -3.49 50.73
CA ALA A 32 -2.31 -3.73 49.84
C ALA A 32 -2.42 -2.65 48.75
N ILE A 33 -2.20 -1.38 49.10
CA ILE A 33 -2.22 -0.27 48.15
C ILE A 33 -1.09 -0.41 47.12
N GLN A 34 0.12 -0.77 47.55
CA GLN A 34 1.26 -0.97 46.65
C GLN A 34 1.05 -2.14 45.68
N MET A 35 0.40 -3.21 46.11
CA MET A 35 0.06 -4.35 45.25
C MET A 35 -1.00 -3.97 44.21
N ALA A 36 -2.01 -3.19 44.61
CA ALA A 36 -3.05 -2.72 43.71
C ALA A 36 -2.49 -1.84 42.56
N THR A 37 -1.57 -0.93 42.87
CA THR A 37 -0.94 -0.07 41.84
C THR A 37 -0.07 -0.87 40.87
N THR A 38 0.62 -1.90 41.36
CA THR A 38 1.43 -2.79 40.52
C THR A 38 0.58 -3.59 39.52
N VAL A 39 -0.58 -4.09 39.96
CA VAL A 39 -1.50 -4.81 39.06
C VAL A 39 -2.09 -3.88 37.99
N VAL A 40 -2.49 -2.66 38.36
CA VAL A 40 -3.02 -1.67 37.40
C VAL A 40 -1.98 -1.32 36.34
N THR A 41 -0.74 -1.06 36.75
CA THR A 41 0.35 -0.73 35.81
C THR A 41 0.72 -1.89 34.89
N MET A 42 0.80 -3.12 35.42
CA MET A 42 1.02 -4.32 34.60
C MET A 42 -0.11 -4.56 33.59
N THR A 43 -1.36 -4.38 34.01
CA THR A 43 -2.53 -4.55 33.14
C THR A 43 -2.57 -3.49 32.03
N ALA A 44 -2.28 -2.24 32.37
CA ALA A 44 -2.17 -1.16 31.39
C ALA A 44 -1.05 -1.42 30.36
N ASN A 45 0.12 -1.86 30.82
CA ASN A 45 1.24 -2.22 29.93
C ASN A 45 0.90 -3.42 29.04
N ALA A 46 0.25 -4.46 29.57
CA ALA A 46 -0.21 -5.61 28.79
C ALA A 46 -1.27 -5.22 27.74
N ALA A 47 -2.19 -4.32 28.08
CA ALA A 47 -3.18 -3.80 27.14
C ALA A 47 -2.51 -2.96 26.04
N ALA A 48 -1.56 -2.10 26.40
CA ALA A 48 -0.80 -1.28 25.46
C ALA A 48 0.02 -2.12 24.48
N THR A 49 0.69 -3.18 24.96
CA THR A 49 1.46 -4.10 24.11
C THR A 49 0.56 -4.92 23.20
N ALA A 50 -0.60 -5.39 23.69
CA ALA A 50 -1.59 -6.09 22.86
C ALA A 50 -2.13 -5.20 21.72
N VAL A 51 -2.43 -3.93 22.00
CA VAL A 51 -2.88 -2.96 20.98
C VAL A 51 -1.76 -2.65 19.99
N ALA A 52 -0.52 -2.46 20.47
CA ALA A 52 0.63 -2.22 19.61
C ALA A 52 0.89 -3.41 18.67
N HIS A 53 0.80 -4.65 19.18
CA HIS A 53 0.98 -5.86 18.38
C HIS A 53 -0.12 -6.01 17.31
N ARG A 54 -1.39 -5.73 17.64
CA ARG A 54 -2.49 -5.69 16.65
C ARG A 54 -2.22 -4.68 15.54
N LYS A 55 -1.70 -3.49 15.88
CA LYS A 55 -1.35 -2.45 14.91
C LYS A 55 -0.20 -2.89 13.99
N GLN A 56 0.80 -3.59 14.52
CA GLN A 56 1.91 -4.13 13.73
C GLN A 56 1.43 -5.21 12.76
N LEU A 57 0.59 -6.14 13.22
CA LEU A 57 -0.02 -7.17 12.35
C LEU A 57 -0.89 -6.54 11.26
N ALA A 58 -1.76 -5.58 11.62
CA ALA A 58 -2.58 -4.86 10.65
C ALA A 58 -1.74 -4.13 9.60
N ARG A 59 -0.63 -3.49 10.01
CA ARG A 59 0.32 -2.85 9.09
C ARG A 59 1.02 -3.87 8.18
N ALA A 60 1.42 -5.03 8.70
CA ALA A 60 2.03 -6.08 7.91
C ALA A 60 1.06 -6.60 6.84
N VAL A 61 -0.20 -6.89 7.22
CA VAL A 61 -1.25 -7.32 6.29
C VAL A 61 -1.59 -6.23 5.28
N ALA A 62 -1.66 -4.96 5.69
CA ALA A 62 -1.90 -3.85 4.77
C ALA A 62 -0.75 -3.72 3.75
N LYS A 63 0.50 -3.88 4.19
CA LYS A 63 1.68 -3.82 3.33
C LYS A 63 1.70 -4.96 2.31
N THR A 64 1.37 -6.19 2.70
CA THR A 64 1.29 -7.32 1.77
C THR A 64 0.16 -7.15 0.77
N LYS A 65 -1.02 -6.69 1.22
CA LYS A 65 -2.16 -6.39 0.34
C LYS A 65 -1.84 -5.26 -0.66
N ALA A 66 -1.18 -4.19 -0.22
CA ALA A 66 -0.74 -3.11 -1.09
C ALA A 66 0.28 -3.61 -2.14
N LYS A 67 1.26 -4.42 -1.74
CA LYS A 67 2.23 -5.03 -2.67
C LYS A 67 1.55 -5.88 -3.74
N ALA A 68 0.53 -6.66 -3.37
CA ALA A 68 -0.24 -7.45 -4.33
C ALA A 68 -1.05 -6.57 -5.31
N ARG A 69 -1.67 -5.50 -4.83
CA ARG A 69 -2.40 -4.54 -5.68
C ARG A 69 -1.47 -3.85 -6.69
N LEU A 70 -0.31 -3.40 -6.24
CA LEU A 70 0.67 -2.75 -7.12
C LEU A 70 1.15 -3.69 -8.22
N ARG A 71 1.43 -4.96 -7.90
CA ARG A 71 1.83 -5.97 -8.90
C ARG A 71 0.78 -6.17 -9.98
N ARG A 72 -0.51 -6.19 -9.61
CA ARG A 72 -1.60 -6.32 -10.59
C ARG A 72 -1.69 -5.10 -11.49
N ALA A 73 -1.65 -3.90 -10.90
CA ALA A 73 -1.69 -2.65 -11.66
C ALA A 73 -0.57 -2.55 -12.69
N ILE A 74 0.67 -2.91 -12.33
CA ILE A 74 1.82 -2.86 -13.26
C ILE A 74 1.63 -3.82 -14.45
N VAL A 75 1.11 -5.02 -14.19
CA VAL A 75 0.89 -6.03 -15.25
C VAL A 75 -0.27 -5.62 -16.16
N ASP A 76 -1.25 -4.87 -15.67
CA ASP A 76 -2.40 -4.44 -16.47
C ASP A 76 -2.05 -3.29 -17.46
N VAL A 77 -1.02 -2.49 -17.20
CA VAL A 77 -0.67 -1.31 -18.04
C VAL A 77 -0.45 -1.68 -19.52
N PRO A 78 0.38 -2.69 -19.88
CA PRO A 78 0.56 -3.07 -21.28
C PRO A 78 -0.73 -3.55 -21.96
N PHE A 79 -1.58 -4.29 -21.24
CA PHE A 79 -2.84 -4.79 -21.80
C PHE A 79 -3.86 -3.67 -22.04
N ALA A 80 -3.95 -2.71 -21.11
CA ALA A 80 -4.79 -1.53 -21.29
C ALA A 80 -4.30 -0.68 -22.47
N GLY A 81 -2.98 -0.50 -22.61
CA GLY A 81 -2.37 0.19 -23.76
C GLY A 81 -2.68 -0.52 -25.09
N ALA A 82 -2.48 -1.83 -25.17
CA ALA A 82 -2.80 -2.62 -26.36
C ALA A 82 -4.28 -2.53 -26.74
N GLY A 83 -5.18 -2.57 -25.76
CA GLY A 83 -6.62 -2.38 -25.98
C GLY A 83 -6.96 -0.99 -26.51
N ALA A 84 -6.31 0.06 -25.98
CA ALA A 84 -6.48 1.43 -26.45
C ALA A 84 -5.99 1.59 -27.90
N ILE A 85 -4.79 1.09 -28.22
CA ILE A 85 -4.24 1.12 -29.60
C ILE A 85 -5.21 0.45 -30.58
N PHE A 86 -5.69 -0.76 -30.28
CA PHE A 86 -6.63 -1.46 -31.15
C PHE A 86 -7.95 -0.69 -31.35
N TYR A 87 -8.44 -0.03 -30.30
CA TYR A 87 -9.64 0.79 -30.38
C TYR A 87 -9.44 2.00 -31.29
N PHE A 88 -8.34 2.75 -31.11
CA PHE A 88 -8.02 3.93 -31.90
C PHE A 88 -7.76 3.56 -33.36
N GLU A 89 -6.97 2.52 -33.63
CA GLU A 89 -6.70 2.04 -35.00
C GLU A 89 -7.98 1.71 -35.77
N LYS A 90 -8.96 1.08 -35.09
CA LYS A 90 -10.24 0.75 -35.72
C LYS A 90 -11.09 1.99 -35.99
N GLN A 91 -11.01 2.99 -35.12
CA GLN A 91 -11.70 4.26 -35.32
C GLN A 91 -11.06 5.04 -36.47
N ASP A 92 -9.73 5.17 -36.48
CA ASP A 92 -8.97 5.90 -37.50
C ASP A 92 -9.16 5.26 -38.88
N TYR A 93 -9.11 3.93 -38.99
CA TYR A 93 -9.41 3.23 -40.24
C TYR A 93 -10.84 3.50 -40.74
N ARG A 94 -11.83 3.63 -39.83
CA ARG A 94 -13.21 3.93 -40.22
C ARG A 94 -13.31 5.34 -40.79
N GLU A 95 -12.70 6.32 -40.12
CA GLU A 95 -12.67 7.72 -40.57
C GLU A 95 -11.91 7.88 -41.89
N TRP A 96 -10.79 7.19 -42.05
CA TRP A 96 -10.05 7.12 -43.31
C TRP A 96 -10.89 6.50 -44.43
N LYS A 97 -11.66 5.44 -44.15
CA LYS A 97 -12.51 4.75 -45.13
C LYS A 97 -13.70 5.56 -45.61
N GLU A 98 -14.18 6.53 -44.82
CA GLU A 98 -15.19 7.48 -45.26
C GLU A 98 -14.67 8.38 -46.39
N GLN A 99 -13.38 8.69 -46.37
CA GLN A 99 -12.68 9.47 -47.41
C GLN A 99 -12.16 8.58 -48.54
N ASN A 100 -11.90 7.29 -48.24
CA ASN A 100 -11.37 6.29 -49.16
C ASN A 100 -12.31 5.08 -49.28
N PRO A 101 -13.48 5.22 -49.94
CA PRO A 101 -14.52 4.20 -49.97
C PRO A 101 -14.11 2.87 -50.64
N GLY A 102 -13.14 2.91 -51.57
CA GLY A 102 -12.53 1.71 -52.18
C GLY A 102 -11.27 1.21 -51.47
N GLY A 103 -10.83 1.89 -50.42
CA GLY A 103 -9.54 1.69 -49.80
C GLY A 103 -9.41 0.36 -49.02
N THR A 104 -8.28 -0.32 -49.19
CA THR A 104 -7.96 -1.54 -48.45
C THR A 104 -7.26 -1.22 -47.11
N ARG A 105 -7.17 -2.22 -46.23
CA ARG A 105 -6.39 -2.05 -44.97
C ARG A 105 -4.89 -1.91 -45.22
N GLU A 106 -4.40 -2.49 -46.30
CA GLU A 106 -2.98 -2.41 -46.69
C GLU A 106 -2.63 -0.99 -47.14
N GLN A 107 -3.50 -0.35 -47.93
CA GLN A 107 -3.33 1.04 -48.34
C GLN A 107 -3.30 1.99 -47.13
N TYR A 108 -4.24 1.82 -46.20
CA TYR A 108 -4.25 2.57 -44.95
C TYR A 108 -2.97 2.33 -44.12
N ALA A 109 -2.55 1.07 -43.96
CA ALA A 109 -1.33 0.75 -43.23
C ALA A 109 -0.08 1.37 -43.87
N CYS A 110 -0.04 1.46 -45.20
CA CYS A 110 1.05 2.11 -45.92
C CYS A 110 1.05 3.63 -45.76
N GLU A 111 -0.12 4.27 -45.75
CA GLU A 111 -0.23 5.71 -45.48
C GLU A 111 0.22 6.05 -44.05
N VAL A 112 -0.24 5.26 -43.07
CA VAL A 112 0.20 5.40 -41.67
C VAL A 112 1.71 5.16 -41.54
N ALA A 113 2.26 4.15 -42.22
CA ALA A 113 3.68 3.86 -42.23
C ALA A 113 4.53 5.01 -42.77
N ALA A 114 4.10 5.63 -43.88
CA ALA A 114 4.79 6.77 -44.47
C ALA A 114 4.79 7.97 -43.51
N LEU A 115 3.64 8.31 -42.94
CA LEU A 115 3.51 9.40 -41.96
C LEU A 115 4.34 9.12 -40.69
N THR A 116 4.38 7.87 -40.25
CA THR A 116 5.16 7.47 -39.07
C THR A 116 6.67 7.60 -39.33
N ALA A 117 7.15 7.25 -40.52
CA ALA A 117 8.55 7.38 -40.88
C ALA A 117 9.04 8.83 -40.88
N GLU A 118 8.15 9.79 -41.17
CA GLU A 118 8.48 11.22 -41.13
C GLU A 118 8.71 11.73 -39.70
N VAL A 119 7.98 11.20 -38.72
CA VAL A 119 7.99 11.70 -37.33
C VAL A 119 8.78 10.82 -36.36
N VAL A 120 9.22 9.62 -36.77
CA VAL A 120 9.83 8.64 -35.86
C VAL A 120 11.09 9.17 -35.17
N ASP A 121 11.97 9.87 -35.89
CA ASP A 121 13.22 10.36 -35.32
C ASP A 121 12.98 11.45 -34.27
N GLU A 122 12.02 12.35 -34.52
CA GLU A 122 11.60 13.39 -33.57
C GLU A 122 11.08 12.76 -32.27
N VAL A 123 10.17 11.79 -32.38
CA VAL A 123 9.59 11.10 -31.21
C VAL A 123 10.65 10.30 -30.44
N LEU A 124 11.62 9.69 -31.14
CA LEU A 124 12.71 8.97 -30.50
C LEU A 124 13.65 9.90 -29.74
N GLN A 125 13.92 11.09 -30.26
CA GLN A 125 14.76 12.09 -29.57
C GLN A 125 14.13 12.59 -28.27
N ASP A 126 12.80 12.69 -28.20
CA ASP A 126 12.08 13.08 -26.98
C ASP A 126 12.04 12.00 -25.89
N LEU A 127 12.30 10.73 -26.25
CA LEU A 127 12.33 9.64 -25.28
C LEU A 127 13.60 9.70 -24.40
N PRO A 128 13.48 9.41 -23.09
CA PRO A 128 14.64 9.27 -22.21
C PRO A 128 15.61 8.21 -22.74
N GLU A 129 16.91 8.45 -22.62
CA GLU A 129 17.97 7.61 -23.21
C GLU A 129 17.87 6.12 -22.82
N ILE A 130 17.36 5.82 -21.62
CA ILE A 130 17.18 4.43 -21.14
C ILE A 130 16.05 3.65 -21.83
N MET A 131 15.09 4.34 -22.45
CA MET A 131 13.95 3.73 -23.14
C MET A 131 13.97 3.99 -24.65
N ARG A 132 14.99 4.70 -25.16
CA ARG A 132 15.11 5.05 -26.57
C ARG A 132 15.68 3.87 -27.37
N PRO A 133 14.89 3.21 -28.25
CA PRO A 133 15.43 2.24 -29.19
C PRO A 133 16.23 2.94 -30.31
N ALA A 134 17.12 2.19 -30.97
CA ALA A 134 17.75 2.67 -32.19
C ALA A 134 16.69 2.88 -33.30
N PRO A 135 16.74 3.98 -34.06
CA PRO A 135 15.77 4.25 -35.14
C PRO A 135 15.64 3.10 -36.14
N GLU A 136 16.77 2.50 -36.52
CA GLU A 136 16.83 1.38 -37.46
C GLU A 136 16.02 0.16 -36.98
N THR A 137 15.99 -0.05 -35.67
CA THR A 137 15.21 -1.13 -35.06
C THR A 137 13.71 -0.88 -35.20
N VAL A 138 13.27 0.39 -35.10
CA VAL A 138 11.85 0.76 -35.24
C VAL A 138 11.43 0.70 -36.70
N LEU A 139 12.26 1.23 -37.60
CA LEU A 139 12.04 1.18 -39.05
C LEU A 139 11.95 -0.26 -39.58
N GLY A 140 12.68 -1.19 -38.99
CA GLY A 140 12.59 -2.62 -39.33
C GLY A 140 11.23 -3.29 -39.04
N TYR A 141 10.34 -2.66 -38.25
CA TYR A 141 8.98 -3.15 -38.02
C TYR A 141 7.93 -2.53 -38.96
N VAL A 142 8.33 -1.53 -39.75
CA VAL A 142 7.44 -0.86 -40.71
C VAL A 142 7.25 -1.77 -41.93
N PRO A 143 6.00 -1.96 -42.42
CA PRO A 143 5.77 -2.81 -43.58
C PRO A 143 6.44 -2.25 -44.84
N GLU A 144 7.00 -3.14 -45.67
CA GLU A 144 7.50 -2.77 -47.00
C GLU A 144 6.32 -2.46 -47.93
N CYS A 145 6.08 -1.17 -48.12
CA CYS A 145 5.09 -0.69 -49.06
C CYS A 145 5.74 -0.56 -50.43
N ASN A 146 5.46 -1.50 -51.33
CA ASN A 146 5.83 -1.34 -52.73
C ASN A 146 5.12 -0.10 -53.26
N ALA A 147 5.91 0.84 -53.77
CA ALA A 147 5.42 2.03 -54.43
C ALA A 147 4.72 1.65 -55.75
N GLU A 148 3.48 1.19 -55.65
CA GLU A 148 2.46 1.30 -56.68
C GLU A 148 1.30 2.09 -56.07
N ILE A 149 1.61 3.30 -55.59
CA ILE A 149 0.62 4.38 -55.58
C ILE A 149 0.70 4.95 -56.99
N GLU A 150 0.06 4.27 -57.95
CA GLU A 150 -0.32 4.98 -59.18
C GLU A 150 -1.29 6.09 -58.76
N PRO A 151 -1.04 7.35 -59.15
CA PRO A 151 -2.05 8.38 -59.01
C PRO A 151 -3.26 7.91 -59.82
N GLN A 152 -4.42 7.77 -59.17
CA GLN A 152 -5.69 7.63 -59.85
C GLN A 152 -5.97 8.97 -60.57
N GLU A 153 -5.45 9.09 -61.79
CA GLU A 153 -5.92 10.05 -62.79
C GLU A 153 -7.29 9.57 -63.28
N ASN A 154 -8.36 10.19 -62.75
CA ASN A 154 -9.55 10.55 -63.51
C ASN A 154 -10.35 11.64 -62.79
#